data_AF-A0A3N9V6H7-F1
#
_entry.id   AF-A0A3N9V6H7-F1
#
_cell.length_a   1.000
_cell.length_b   1.000
_cell.length_c   1.000
_cell.angle_alpha   90.00
_cell.angle_beta   90.00
_cell.angle_gamma   90.00
#
_symmetry.space_group_name_H-M   'P 1'
#
loop_
_entity.id
_entity.type
_entity.pdbx_description
1 polymer ?
#
loop_
_entity_poly.entity_id
_entity_poly.type
_entity_poly.pdbx_seq_one_letter_code
_entity_poly.pdbx_strand_id
1 'polypeptide(L)' 'RLEETGHVVSSWDMEGSGPARRHYTLTPSGEEHLCEWMAVLERLSFSLARFAADVKSVVTGSVPETAG' A
#
# COMPACT_ATOMS: atom_id res chain seq x y z
N ARG A 1 -7.40 16.10 -4.68
CA ARG A 1 -6.19 16.08 -3.84
C ARG A 1 -4.91 15.74 -4.60
N LEU A 2 -4.67 14.56 -5.17
CA LEU A 2 -3.39 14.29 -5.86
C LEU A 2 -3.08 15.23 -7.05
N GLU A 3 -4.11 15.62 -7.81
CA GLU A 3 -3.95 16.60 -8.90
C GLU A 3 -3.73 18.01 -8.34
N GLU A 4 -4.47 18.38 -7.28
CA GLU A 4 -4.33 19.67 -6.58
C GLU A 4 -2.94 19.84 -5.95
N THR A 5 -2.31 18.75 -5.53
CA THR A 5 -0.95 18.74 -4.97
C THR A 5 0.14 18.50 -6.02
N GLY A 6 -0.22 18.37 -7.30
CA GLY A 6 0.74 18.22 -8.40
C GLY A 6 1.39 16.84 -8.54
N HIS A 7 0.91 15.82 -7.83
CA HIS A 7 1.43 14.45 -7.93
C HIS A 7 0.89 13.70 -9.15
N VAL A 8 -0.25 14.13 -9.68
CA VAL A 8 -0.77 13.65 -10.96
C VAL A 8 -1.17 14.83 -11.83
N VAL A 9 -1.08 14.64 -13.14
CA VAL A 9 -1.66 15.52 -14.15
C VAL A 9 -2.73 14.76 -14.91
N SER A 10 -3.75 15.46 -15.41
CA SER A 10 -4.76 14.86 -16.26
C SER A 10 -4.73 15.37 -17.69
N SER A 11 -5.08 14.48 -18.61
CA SER A 11 -5.34 14.79 -20.01
C SER A 11 -6.66 14.16 -20.44
N TRP A 12 -7.28 14.74 -21.48
CA TRP A 12 -8.46 14.15 -22.10
C TRP A 12 -8.03 13.20 -23.20
N ASP A 13 -8.46 11.94 -23.09
CA ASP A 13 -8.38 10.97 -24.17
C ASP A 13 -9.62 11.14 -25.06
N MET A 14 -9.37 11.56 -26.30
CA MET A 14 -10.37 11.79 -27.34
C MET A 14 -10.24 10.81 -28.52
N GLU A 15 -9.34 9.81 -28.45
CA GLU A 15 -9.03 8.92 -29.58
C GLU A 15 -10.03 7.75 -29.78
N GLY A 16 -11.17 7.74 -29.06
CA GLY A 16 -12.20 6.69 -29.15
C GLY A 16 -13.57 7.16 -29.63
N SER A 17 -14.38 6.24 -30.18
CA SER A 17 -15.79 6.50 -30.58
C SER A 17 -16.78 6.64 -29.40
N GLY A 18 -16.29 6.99 -28.21
CA GLY A 18 -17.07 7.11 -26.98
C GLY A 18 -16.84 8.46 -26.27
N PRO A 19 -17.52 8.70 -25.14
CA PRO A 19 -17.34 9.93 -24.37
C PRO A 19 -15.89 10.08 -23.92
N ALA A 20 -15.34 11.29 -24.07
CA ALA A 20 -13.97 11.60 -23.67
C ALA A 20 -13.72 11.18 -22.22
N ARG A 21 -12.59 10.50 -21.97
CA ARG A 21 -12.18 10.03 -20.64
C ARG A 21 -11.02 10.86 -20.13
N ARG A 22 -10.94 11.05 -18.80
CA ARG A 22 -9.75 11.64 -18.17
C ARG A 22 -8.71 10.54 -17.96
N HIS A 23 -7.54 10.72 -18.56
CA HIS A 23 -6.33 9.96 -18.22
C HIS A 23 -5.55 10.73 -17.17
N TYR A 24 -5.05 10.01 -16.17
CA TYR A 24 -4.20 10.56 -15.13
C TYR A 24 -2.82 9.94 -15.23
N THR A 25 -1.80 10.77 -15.19
CA THR A 25 -0.40 10.36 -15.26
C THR A 25 0.32 10.88 -14.04
N LEU A 26 1.15 10.03 -13.42
CA LEU A 26 2.02 10.46 -12.33
C LEU A 26 3.01 11.50 -12.83
N THR A 27 3.28 12.50 -12.00
CA THR A 27 4.42 13.39 -12.19
C THR A 27 5.65 12.79 -11.48
N PRO A 28 6.87 13.27 -11.78
CA PRO A 28 8.06 12.86 -11.03
C PRO A 28 7.92 13.07 -9.52
N SER A 29 7.32 14.19 -9.09
CA SER A 29 7.02 14.43 -7.67
C SER A 29 5.99 13.46 -7.12
N GLY A 30 5.03 13.01 -7.93
CA GLY A 30 4.10 11.95 -7.55
C GLY A 30 4.79 10.60 -7.35
N GLU A 31 5.76 10.25 -8.20
CA GLU A 31 6.57 9.04 -8.05
C GLU A 31 7.42 9.09 -6.78
N GLU A 32 8.09 10.22 -6.51
CA GLU A 32 8.84 10.44 -5.27
C GLU A 32 7.95 10.29 -4.03
N HIS A 33 6.75 10.89 -4.07
CA HIS A 33 5.80 10.77 -2.97
C HIS A 33 5.36 9.31 -2.74
N LEU A 34 5.16 8.53 -3.81
CA LEU A 34 4.86 7.10 -3.67
C LEU A 34 6.02 6.32 -3.06
N CYS A 35 7.27 6.68 -3.36
CA CYS A 35 8.45 6.08 -2.71
C CYS A 35 8.50 6.40 -1.20
N GLU A 36 8.13 7.61 -0.77
CA GLU A 36 8.00 7.94 0.65
C GLU A 36 6.93 7.07 1.34
N TRP A 37 5.79 6.90 0.68
CA TRP A 37 4.71 6.02 1.17
C TRP A 37 5.13 4.55 1.24
N MET A 38 6.00 4.10 0.33
CA MET A 38 6.53 2.74 0.36
C MET A 38 7.25 2.46 1.68
N ALA A 39 8.12 3.37 2.14
CA ALA A 39 8.82 3.21 3.42
C ALA A 39 7.86 3.10 4.62
N VAL A 40 6.75 3.85 4.60
CA VAL A 40 5.70 3.75 5.62
C VAL A 40 5.02 2.39 5.59
N LEU A 41 4.64 1.92 4.40
CA LEU A 41 3.98 0.63 4.21
C LEU A 41 4.89 -0.55 4.59
N GLU A 42 6.19 -0.48 4.28
CA GLU A 42 7.17 -1.47 4.70
C GLU A 42 7.26 -1.57 6.22
N ARG A 43 7.34 -0.42 6.91
CA ARG A 43 7.38 -0.38 8.38
C ARG A 43 6.10 -0.96 8.99
N LEU A 44 4.95 -0.65 8.41
CA LEU A 44 3.66 -1.19 8.86
C LEU A 44 3.61 -2.71 8.65
N SER A 45 4.02 -3.19 7.47
CA SER A 45 4.08 -4.61 7.14
C SER A 45 4.99 -5.37 8.11
N PHE A 46 6.21 -4.86 8.36
CA PHE A 46 7.14 -5.45 9.32
C PHE A 46 6.55 -5.54 10.73
N SER A 47 5.89 -4.47 11.18
CA SER A 47 5.29 -4.42 12.52
C SER A 47 4.17 -5.45 12.67
N LEU A 48 3.32 -5.59 11.65
CA LEU A 48 2.24 -6.57 11.62
C LEU A 48 2.78 -8.00 11.55
N ALA A 49 3.81 -8.25 10.74
CA ALA A 49 4.45 -9.56 10.64
C ALA A 49 5.06 -10.00 11.98
N ARG A 50 5.77 -9.08 12.67
CA ARG A 50 6.30 -9.35 14.02
C ARG A 50 5.19 -9.69 15.00
N PHE A 51 4.14 -8.88 15.04
CA PHE A 51 3.00 -9.12 15.91
C PHE A 51 2.35 -10.49 15.66
N ALA A 52 2.14 -10.87 14.40
CA ALA A 52 1.59 -12.17 14.05
C ALA A 52 2.50 -13.33 14.51
N ALA A 53 3.82 -13.18 14.39
CA ALA A 53 4.78 -14.17 14.88
C ALA A 53 4.72 -14.30 16.42
N ASP A 54 4.65 -13.18 17.13
CA ASP A 54 4.53 -13.15 18.60
C ASP A 54 3.29 -13.92 19.05
N VAL A 55 2.12 -13.63 18.45
CA VAL A 55 0.86 -14.33 18.76
C VAL A 55 0.96 -15.83 18.47
N LYS A 56 1.54 -16.21 17.32
CA LYS A 56 1.72 -17.62 16.96
C LYS A 56 2.58 -18.38 17.98
N SER A 57 3.62 -17.73 18.51
CA SER A 57 4.50 -18.34 19.51
C SER A 57 3.76 -18.64 20.83
N VAL A 58 2.87 -17.75 21.25
CA VAL A 58 2.04 -17.94 22.46
C VAL A 58 1.06 -19.09 22.27
N VAL A 59 0.38 -19.13 21.12
CA VAL A 59 -0.62 -20.17 20.82
C VAL A 59 0.03 -21.56 20.66
N THR A 60 1.23 -21.63 20.07
CA THR A 60 1.93 -22.91 19.84
C THR A 60 2.67 -23.39 21.10
N GLY A 61 3.13 -22.47 21.95
CA GLY A 61 3.78 -22.78 23.22
C GLY A 61 2.82 -23.19 24.35
N SER A 62 1.51 -23.12 24.13
CA SER A 62 0.47 -23.43 25.12
C SER A 62 -0.22 -24.78 24.91
N VAL A 63 0.54 -25.83 24.55
CA VAL A 63 0.06 -27.22 24.69
C VAL A 63 0.67 -27.80 25.97
N PRO A 64 -0.07 -27.91 27.08
CA PRO A 64 0.37 -28.75 28.17
C PRO A 64 0.22 -30.21 27.74
N GLU A 65 1.35 -30.92 27.82
CA GLU A 65 1.42 -32.37 27.85
C GLU A 65 0.60 -32.88 29.06
N THR A 66 -0.67 -33.22 28.84
CA THR A 66 -1.39 -34.09 29.77
C THR A 66 -0.98 -35.52 29.47
N ALA A 67 0.21 -35.89 29.93
CA ALA A 67 0.61 -37.29 30.11
C ALA A 67 0.49 -37.61 31.60
N GLY A 68 -0.38 -38.55 31.95
CA GLY A 68 -0.61 -39.03 33.31
C GLY A 68 -2.02 -39.57 33.51
#